data_AF-A0A9E2RQB0-F1
#
_entry.id   AF-A0A9E2RQB0-F1
#
_cell.length_a   1.000
_cell.length_b   1.000
_cell.length_c   1.000
_cell.angle_alpha   90.00
_cell.angle_beta   90.00
_cell.angle_gamma   90.00
#
_symmetry.space_group_name_H-M   'P 1'
#
loop_
_entity.id
_entity.type
_entity.pdbx_description
1 polymer ?
#
loop_
_entity_poly.entity_id
_entity_poly.type
_entity_poly.pdbx_seq_one_letter_code
_entity_poly.pdbx_strand_id
1 'polypeptide(L)'
;MRRGRLKTKAVGRPPFRLLAPTLISTLLLVAGQSTLHADEFRTPAISAVHVDWRAALDQLRSEVSAVPSALTFSSPRRVPASDPRSMPALMQLNAVTSNIFEGIDQSTVPVLLPFDTAAFLEARASGAPAELSLPHYQADFRPVDLFEAGPAGYDAVFSLEPGDGLPHRTFAKPVEVQITGSILTYNINDPLGGKGEPVRALQAQFPDLRRVIREGYVRYAFTRFGVPYVVSIQCLDSAPSERRLACREAYPVAERFLKALRITGGEASRVRTDIPSEVVERPREWSTDFTYRPVGDLIVNSGYHKQGGRADLTAFSQIRFPLERTPAFVHSQSFREHDKAGQPSGGYPWRDNFCESRSFDVGQCPAGFGHQGEDIRPAPCPAKSGAERCDPKHQAVVAVRDGIVIRSPKQQSVTLQVNDSNEHIRFRYMHMNPARMDADGLLNGRQVGEGETIGVVSNYLDHPNGTTRHLHFDVQVFTRDGWLWVNPYVTLISAYERLIRGRGREIGPEIAGAPVAHAMPEDVIHPDMQEGGEN
;
A
#
# COMPACT_ATOMS: atom_id res chain seq x y z
N MET A 1 -17.01 21.29 67.52
CA MET A 1 -17.62 22.63 67.65
C MET A 1 -16.69 23.51 68.50
N ARG A 2 -16.59 24.80 68.17
CA ARG A 2 -15.76 25.88 68.76
C ARG A 2 -14.36 26.11 68.17
N ARG A 3 -14.43 27.00 67.18
CA ARG A 3 -13.44 27.92 66.61
C ARG A 3 -12.74 28.81 67.65
N GLY A 4 -11.58 29.33 67.25
CA GLY A 4 -11.12 30.71 67.51
C GLY A 4 -9.73 30.77 68.12
N ARG A 5 -8.84 31.71 67.79
CA ARG A 5 -8.79 32.80 66.82
C ARG A 5 -7.33 33.29 66.84
N LEU A 6 -6.82 33.78 65.71
CA LEU A 6 -5.49 34.39 65.53
C LEU A 6 -5.18 35.53 66.52
N LYS A 7 -3.87 35.78 66.77
CA LYS A 7 -3.23 37.11 66.67
C LYS A 7 -1.68 37.06 66.73
N THR A 8 -1.08 37.48 65.60
CA THR A 8 0.13 38.31 65.36
C THR A 8 0.77 39.01 66.59
N LYS A 9 2.09 39.31 66.73
CA LYS A 9 3.10 39.86 65.79
C LYS A 9 4.49 39.91 66.52
N ALA A 10 5.57 39.56 65.80
CA ALA A 10 6.91 40.19 65.66
C ALA A 10 7.54 41.03 66.82
N VAL A 11 8.84 40.99 67.17
CA VAL A 11 10.08 41.35 66.41
C VAL A 11 11.31 41.03 67.31
N GLY A 12 12.47 40.65 66.73
CA GLY A 12 13.78 40.78 67.41
C GLY A 12 14.92 39.87 66.89
N ARG A 13 15.70 40.34 65.92
CA ARG A 13 17.04 39.83 65.47
C ARG A 13 18.15 40.61 66.22
N PRO A 14 19.47 40.24 66.25
CA PRO A 14 20.31 39.77 65.12
C PRO A 14 21.52 38.88 65.56
N PRO A 15 22.71 38.88 64.92
CA PRO A 15 23.07 38.64 63.50
C PRO A 15 24.09 37.49 63.36
N PHE A 16 24.24 36.90 62.17
CA PHE A 16 25.57 36.67 61.59
C PHE A 16 25.42 36.60 60.06
N ARG A 17 26.13 37.50 59.38
CA ARG A 17 26.28 37.54 57.92
C ARG A 17 27.55 36.78 57.55
N LEU A 18 27.46 35.89 56.58
CA LEU A 18 28.54 35.58 55.64
C LEU A 18 27.91 35.42 54.26
N LEU A 19 28.50 36.10 53.29
CA LEU A 19 28.03 36.31 51.93
C LEU A 19 28.63 35.27 50.97
N ALA A 20 27.88 35.05 49.87
CA ALA A 20 28.27 34.56 48.53
C ALA A 20 27.74 33.16 48.14
N PRO A 21 27.48 32.91 46.85
CA PRO A 21 26.61 33.68 45.95
C PRO A 21 25.52 32.77 45.30
N THR A 22 24.42 33.39 44.88
CA THR A 22 23.30 32.76 44.18
C THR A 22 23.68 32.34 42.74
N LEU A 23 23.70 31.05 42.46
CA LEU A 23 23.60 30.49 41.12
C LEU A 23 22.11 30.22 40.83
N ILE A 24 21.43 31.18 40.23
CA ILE A 24 20.11 30.97 39.64
C ILE A 24 20.37 30.33 38.27
N SER A 25 20.12 29.03 38.19
CA SER A 25 20.12 28.30 36.93
C SER A 25 18.83 28.64 36.19
N THR A 26 18.92 29.59 35.26
CA THR A 26 17.87 29.90 34.29
C THR A 26 17.80 28.72 33.30
N LEU A 27 16.91 27.76 33.53
CA LEU A 27 16.52 26.82 32.49
C LEU A 27 15.76 27.62 31.42
N LEU A 28 16.48 28.08 30.40
CA LEU A 28 15.90 28.38 29.09
C LEU A 28 15.39 27.06 28.52
N LEU A 29 14.09 26.81 28.64
CA LEU A 29 13.40 25.94 27.70
C LEU A 29 13.56 26.59 26.31
N VAL A 30 14.59 26.18 25.58
CA VAL A 30 14.56 26.24 24.12
C VAL A 30 13.52 25.22 23.71
N ALA A 31 12.26 25.64 23.70
CA ALA A 31 11.26 25.00 22.85
C ALA A 31 11.80 25.17 21.44
N GLY A 32 12.47 24.13 20.92
CA GLY A 32 12.80 24.02 19.52
C GLY A 32 11.49 24.06 18.77
N GLN A 33 11.09 25.24 18.31
CA GLN A 33 10.18 25.37 17.20
C GLN A 33 10.91 24.71 16.04
N SER A 34 10.55 23.47 15.73
CA SER A 34 10.87 22.83 14.47
C SER A 34 10.31 23.75 13.40
N THR A 35 11.16 24.64 12.88
CA THR A 35 10.86 25.38 11.67
C THR A 35 10.83 24.30 10.59
N LEU A 36 9.63 23.87 10.22
CA LEU A 36 9.42 23.07 9.03
C LEU A 36 9.95 23.91 7.86
N HIS A 37 11.16 23.62 7.43
CA HIS A 37 11.66 24.14 6.16
C HIS A 37 10.77 23.53 5.08
N ALA A 38 10.20 24.37 4.22
CA ALA A 38 9.30 23.97 3.13
C ALA A 38 9.95 22.94 2.17
N ASP A 39 11.27 22.72 2.25
CA ASP A 39 12.06 21.82 1.41
C ASP A 39 12.33 20.42 2.01
N GLU A 40 11.83 20.11 3.21
CA GLU A 40 12.20 18.88 3.92
C GLU A 40 11.24 17.72 3.64
N PHE A 41 11.72 16.70 2.90
CA PHE A 41 11.00 15.44 2.71
C PHE A 41 11.08 14.57 3.96
N ARG A 42 10.00 13.84 4.25
CA ARG A 42 9.90 12.98 5.44
C ARG A 42 9.49 11.56 5.09
N THR A 43 9.95 10.59 5.86
CA THR A 43 9.43 9.21 5.80
C THR A 43 8.06 9.15 6.48
N PRO A 44 7.18 8.20 6.12
CA PRO A 44 5.91 8.03 6.81
C PRO A 44 6.15 7.55 8.24
N ALA A 45 5.30 7.99 9.18
CA ALA A 45 5.19 7.30 10.46
C ALA A 45 4.46 5.97 10.26
N ILE A 46 4.95 4.89 10.86
CA ILE A 46 4.36 3.55 10.75
C ILE A 46 4.09 3.05 12.17
N SER A 47 2.86 2.66 12.44
CA SER A 47 2.48 2.06 13.71
C SER A 47 2.66 0.54 13.67
N ALA A 48 3.20 -0.01 14.75
CA ALA A 48 3.33 -1.44 14.94
C ALA A 48 2.29 -1.92 15.96
N VAL A 49 1.51 -2.94 15.62
CA VAL A 49 0.48 -3.49 16.52
C VAL A 49 1.02 -4.63 17.38
N HIS A 50 0.37 -4.84 18.53
CA HIS A 50 0.66 -5.98 19.39
C HIS A 50 -0.21 -7.19 19.01
N VAL A 51 0.42 -8.34 18.82
CA VAL A 51 -0.25 -9.57 18.42
C VAL A 51 -0.61 -10.41 19.65
N ASP A 52 -1.89 -10.71 19.83
CA ASP A 52 -2.39 -11.60 20.89
C ASP A 52 -2.36 -13.08 20.45
N TRP A 53 -1.17 -13.65 20.49
CA TRP A 53 -0.95 -15.07 20.16
C TRP A 53 -1.66 -16.04 21.10
N ARG A 54 -1.96 -15.62 22.33
CA ARG A 54 -2.72 -16.46 23.27
C ARG A 54 -4.16 -16.62 22.78
N ALA A 55 -4.81 -15.53 22.39
CA ALA A 55 -6.14 -15.58 21.80
C ALA A 55 -6.17 -16.39 20.50
N ALA A 56 -5.12 -16.29 19.66
CA ALA A 56 -4.99 -17.10 18.45
C ALA A 56 -4.91 -18.60 18.77
N LEU A 57 -4.10 -18.99 19.76
CA LEU A 57 -3.99 -20.39 20.21
C LEU A 57 -5.29 -20.93 20.81
N ASP A 58 -6.01 -20.11 21.58
CA ASP A 58 -7.29 -20.51 22.16
C ASP A 58 -8.37 -20.70 21.07
N GLN A 59 -8.38 -19.85 20.03
CA GLN A 59 -9.22 -20.06 18.85
C GLN A 59 -8.83 -21.33 18.09
N LEU A 60 -7.53 -21.54 17.80
CA LEU A 60 -7.05 -22.75 17.12
C LEU A 60 -7.47 -24.02 17.88
N ARG A 61 -7.34 -24.03 19.22
CA ARG A 61 -7.78 -25.15 20.06
C ARG A 61 -9.28 -25.45 19.89
N SER A 62 -10.10 -24.40 19.78
CA SER A 62 -11.54 -24.54 19.55
C SER A 62 -11.82 -25.11 18.16
N GLU A 63 -11.15 -24.59 17.12
CA GLU A 63 -11.30 -25.00 15.73
C GLU A 63 -10.95 -26.48 15.52
N VAL A 64 -9.87 -26.98 16.14
CA VAL A 64 -9.41 -28.37 15.99
C VAL A 64 -9.90 -29.31 17.09
N SER A 65 -10.91 -28.91 17.87
CA SER A 65 -11.39 -29.67 19.03
C SER A 65 -11.92 -31.07 18.67
N ALA A 66 -12.34 -31.29 17.42
CA ALA A 66 -12.73 -32.60 16.89
C ALA A 66 -11.54 -33.54 16.62
N VAL A 67 -10.32 -33.01 16.47
CA VAL A 67 -9.07 -33.74 16.24
C VAL A 67 -7.98 -33.37 17.26
N PRO A 68 -8.24 -33.54 18.58
CA PRO A 68 -7.40 -32.97 19.63
C PRO A 68 -6.00 -33.59 19.73
N SER A 69 -5.80 -34.79 19.19
CA SER A 69 -4.49 -35.47 19.15
C SER A 69 -3.58 -34.98 18.03
N ALA A 70 -4.08 -34.15 17.11
CA ALA A 70 -3.30 -33.67 15.97
C ALA A 70 -2.24 -32.62 16.36
N LEU A 71 -2.51 -31.80 17.39
CA LEU A 71 -1.65 -30.68 17.78
C LEU A 71 -1.37 -30.64 19.29
N THR A 72 -0.17 -30.19 19.66
CA THR A 72 0.29 -30.09 21.05
C THR A 72 0.17 -28.67 21.59
N PHE A 73 -0.79 -28.42 22.46
CA PHE A 73 -1.04 -27.09 23.04
C PHE A 73 -0.28 -26.81 24.35
N SER A 74 0.44 -27.79 24.90
CA SER A 74 1.22 -27.62 26.12
C SER A 74 2.53 -26.89 25.82
N SER A 75 2.70 -25.71 26.44
CA SER A 75 3.93 -24.93 26.29
C SER A 75 5.05 -25.47 27.19
N PRO A 76 6.30 -25.60 26.70
CA PRO A 76 7.45 -25.94 27.54
C PRO A 76 7.69 -24.86 28.60
N ARG A 77 8.02 -25.28 29.83
CA ARG A 77 8.43 -24.32 30.87
C ARG A 77 9.74 -23.63 30.48
N ARG A 78 9.83 -22.32 30.71
CA ARG A 78 11.04 -21.46 30.56
C ARG A 78 11.42 -21.05 29.13
N VAL A 79 10.50 -21.06 28.18
CA VAL A 79 10.72 -20.52 26.83
C VAL A 79 10.09 -19.12 26.72
N PRO A 80 10.78 -18.10 26.17
CA PRO A 80 10.19 -16.78 25.94
C PRO A 80 8.95 -16.86 25.03
N ALA A 81 7.96 -15.99 25.25
CA ALA A 81 6.72 -16.00 24.44
C ALA A 81 6.93 -15.67 22.94
N SER A 82 8.05 -15.02 22.60
CA SER A 82 8.46 -14.72 21.23
C SER A 82 9.34 -15.80 20.60
N ASP A 83 9.69 -16.85 21.34
CA ASP A 83 10.39 -18.01 20.79
C ASP A 83 9.34 -19.01 20.27
N PRO A 84 9.46 -19.46 19.01
CA PRO A 84 8.48 -20.36 18.38
C PRO A 84 8.15 -21.60 19.19
N ARG A 85 9.13 -22.13 19.93
CA ARG A 85 8.99 -23.35 20.75
C ARG A 85 8.03 -23.17 21.91
N SER A 86 7.68 -21.93 22.25
CA SER A 86 6.64 -21.63 23.24
C SER A 86 5.23 -22.02 22.74
N MET A 87 5.04 -22.23 21.43
CA MET A 87 3.75 -22.54 20.80
C MET A 87 3.83 -23.77 19.87
N PRO A 88 4.05 -24.99 20.40
CA PRO A 88 4.26 -26.18 19.57
C PRO A 88 3.12 -26.49 18.60
N ALA A 89 1.87 -26.19 18.97
CA ALA A 89 0.71 -26.35 18.10
C ALA A 89 0.83 -25.55 16.80
N LEU A 90 1.34 -24.31 16.85
CA LEU A 90 1.53 -23.48 15.65
C LEU A 90 2.70 -23.98 14.81
N MET A 91 3.81 -24.40 15.45
CA MET A 91 4.93 -25.02 14.71
C MET A 91 4.49 -26.28 13.97
N GLN A 92 3.71 -27.15 14.62
CA GLN A 92 3.15 -28.35 14.01
C GLN A 92 2.17 -28.02 12.88
N LEU A 93 1.33 -27.00 13.08
CA LEU A 93 0.42 -26.52 12.05
C LEU A 93 1.20 -25.99 10.83
N ASN A 94 2.19 -25.12 11.02
CA ASN A 94 3.05 -24.60 9.95
C ASN A 94 3.76 -25.73 9.19
N ALA A 95 4.25 -26.75 9.89
CA ALA A 95 4.87 -27.93 9.26
C ALA A 95 3.88 -28.74 8.41
N VAL A 96 2.58 -28.68 8.70
CA VAL A 96 1.53 -29.32 7.90
C VAL A 96 1.15 -28.45 6.70
N THR A 97 0.89 -27.16 6.94
CA THR A 97 0.30 -26.24 5.97
C THR A 97 1.31 -25.61 5.01
N SER A 98 2.61 -25.65 5.32
CA SER A 98 3.70 -25.18 4.45
C SER A 98 3.77 -25.86 3.08
N ASN A 99 3.19 -27.05 2.92
CA ASN A 99 3.09 -27.72 1.62
C ASN A 99 2.05 -27.06 0.68
N ILE A 100 1.17 -26.23 1.24
CA ILE A 100 0.11 -25.50 0.53
C ILE A 100 0.45 -24.01 0.49
N PHE A 101 0.89 -23.47 1.64
CA PHE A 101 1.23 -22.06 1.85
C PHE A 101 2.72 -21.95 2.17
N GLU A 102 3.53 -21.87 1.12
CA GLU A 102 5.00 -21.81 1.27
C GLU A 102 5.41 -20.63 2.16
N GLY A 103 6.30 -20.87 3.12
CA GLY A 103 6.79 -19.83 4.03
C GLY A 103 5.77 -19.31 5.04
N ILE A 104 4.67 -20.03 5.31
CA ILE A 104 3.63 -19.59 6.27
C ILE A 104 4.14 -19.25 7.68
N ASP A 105 5.27 -19.83 8.09
CA ASP A 105 5.98 -19.52 9.33
C ASP A 105 6.69 -18.15 9.32
N GLN A 106 6.90 -17.54 8.15
CA GLN A 106 7.50 -16.21 8.05
C GLN A 106 6.54 -15.08 8.48
N SER A 107 5.23 -15.35 8.50
CA SER A 107 4.22 -14.38 8.93
C SER A 107 4.32 -14.15 10.43
N THR A 108 4.59 -12.90 10.82
CA THR A 108 4.65 -12.50 12.24
C THR A 108 3.28 -12.21 12.86
N VAL A 109 2.21 -12.43 12.11
CA VAL A 109 0.81 -12.36 12.54
C VAL A 109 0.11 -13.72 12.32
N PRO A 110 -0.95 -14.05 13.08
CA PRO A 110 -1.73 -15.25 12.83
C PRO A 110 -2.29 -15.25 11.42
N VAL A 111 -2.01 -16.32 10.68
CA VAL A 111 -2.47 -16.45 9.29
C VAL A 111 -3.93 -16.93 9.30
N LEU A 112 -4.80 -16.13 8.69
CA LEU A 112 -6.24 -16.38 8.58
C LEU A 112 -6.59 -16.63 7.12
N LEU A 113 -6.89 -17.86 6.75
CA LEU A 113 -7.22 -18.23 5.37
C LEU A 113 -8.54 -19.00 5.34
N PRO A 114 -9.25 -19.05 4.20
CA PRO A 114 -10.50 -19.80 4.05
C PRO A 114 -10.24 -21.31 3.99
N PHE A 115 -9.50 -21.86 4.96
CA PHE A 115 -8.98 -23.23 4.97
C PHE A 115 -9.49 -23.99 6.19
N ASP A 116 -10.21 -25.09 5.99
CA ASP A 116 -10.70 -25.95 7.07
C ASP A 116 -9.57 -26.80 7.65
N THR A 117 -8.83 -26.20 8.58
CA THR A 117 -7.69 -26.81 9.27
C THR A 117 -8.09 -28.12 9.97
N ALA A 118 -9.28 -28.21 10.55
CA ALA A 118 -9.70 -29.41 11.29
C ALA A 118 -9.96 -30.58 10.33
N ALA A 119 -10.76 -30.35 9.28
CA ALA A 119 -11.05 -31.36 8.28
C ALA A 119 -9.78 -31.83 7.54
N PHE A 120 -8.85 -30.90 7.26
CA PHE A 120 -7.59 -31.24 6.62
C PHE A 120 -6.69 -32.12 7.50
N LEU A 121 -6.57 -31.79 8.79
CA LEU A 121 -5.81 -32.60 9.74
C LEU A 121 -6.42 -33.98 9.95
N GLU A 122 -7.74 -34.08 10.01
CA GLU A 122 -8.47 -35.35 10.12
C GLU A 122 -8.23 -36.24 8.89
N ALA A 123 -8.37 -35.67 7.70
CA ALA A 123 -8.13 -36.38 6.44
C ALA A 123 -6.70 -36.90 6.35
N ARG A 124 -5.71 -36.10 6.77
CA ARG A 124 -4.32 -36.53 6.82
C ARG A 124 -4.09 -37.65 7.82
N ALA A 125 -4.69 -37.58 9.00
CA ALA A 125 -4.56 -38.61 10.04
C ALA A 125 -5.21 -39.94 9.65
N SER A 126 -6.33 -39.90 8.93
CA SER A 126 -7.07 -41.07 8.45
C SER A 126 -6.51 -41.69 7.17
N GLY A 127 -5.52 -41.04 6.52
CA GLY A 127 -5.00 -41.47 5.22
C GLY A 127 -6.04 -41.36 4.11
N ALA A 128 -6.90 -40.34 4.18
CA ALA A 128 -7.97 -40.11 3.22
C ALA A 128 -7.44 -40.13 1.76
N PRO A 129 -8.27 -40.58 0.79
CA PRO A 129 -7.83 -40.75 -0.58
C PRO A 129 -7.31 -39.42 -1.18
N ALA A 130 -6.29 -39.52 -2.02
CA ALA A 130 -5.78 -38.41 -2.83
C ALA A 130 -6.81 -37.77 -3.79
N GLU A 131 -8.03 -38.31 -3.85
CA GLU A 131 -9.16 -37.82 -4.64
C GLU A 131 -9.81 -36.56 -4.05
N LEU A 132 -9.59 -36.24 -2.77
CA LEU A 132 -10.05 -34.96 -2.19
C LEU A 132 -9.14 -33.82 -2.67
N SER A 133 -9.62 -33.07 -3.66
CA SER A 133 -8.93 -31.90 -4.18
C SER A 133 -8.80 -30.80 -3.12
N LEU A 134 -7.70 -30.04 -3.14
CA LEU A 134 -7.45 -28.92 -2.21
C LEU A 134 -8.63 -27.92 -2.09
N PRO A 135 -9.39 -27.57 -3.15
CA PRO A 135 -10.59 -26.74 -3.05
C PRO A 135 -11.62 -27.19 -2.02
N HIS A 136 -11.73 -28.49 -1.76
CA HIS A 136 -12.64 -29.04 -0.75
C HIS A 136 -12.36 -28.45 0.64
N TYR A 137 -11.07 -28.31 0.98
CA TYR A 137 -10.65 -27.71 2.25
C TYR A 137 -10.63 -26.19 2.20
N GLN A 138 -10.69 -25.59 1.02
CA GLN A 138 -10.63 -24.14 0.83
C GLN A 138 -12.00 -23.50 0.60
N ALA A 139 -13.06 -24.06 1.16
CA ALA A 139 -14.43 -23.54 1.03
C ALA A 139 -14.86 -23.29 -0.44
N ASP A 140 -14.48 -24.19 -1.36
CA ASP A 140 -14.72 -24.15 -2.81
C ASP A 140 -13.92 -23.08 -3.57
N PHE A 141 -13.03 -22.34 -2.91
CA PHE A 141 -12.04 -21.52 -3.60
C PHE A 141 -11.00 -22.42 -4.28
N ARG A 142 -10.50 -21.98 -5.44
CA ARG A 142 -9.39 -22.62 -6.12
C ARG A 142 -8.16 -22.75 -5.20
N PRO A 143 -7.22 -23.67 -5.51
CA PRO A 143 -5.88 -23.62 -4.91
C PRO A 143 -5.38 -22.18 -4.88
N VAL A 144 -4.79 -21.76 -3.76
CA VAL A 144 -4.33 -20.38 -3.55
C VAL A 144 -3.52 -19.91 -4.76
N ASP A 145 -3.90 -18.75 -5.33
CA ASP A 145 -3.27 -18.20 -6.53
C ASP A 145 -1.93 -17.54 -6.20
N LEU A 146 -1.82 -17.02 -4.96
CA LEU A 146 -0.60 -16.47 -4.37
C LEU A 146 -0.72 -16.54 -2.85
N PHE A 147 0.34 -16.98 -2.17
CA PHE A 147 0.53 -16.77 -0.74
C PHE A 147 1.94 -16.24 -0.54
N GLU A 148 2.06 -15.11 0.14
CA GLU A 148 3.33 -14.47 0.46
C GLU A 148 3.30 -14.08 1.93
N ALA A 149 4.30 -14.51 2.67
CA ALA A 149 4.45 -14.21 4.08
C ALA A 149 5.85 -13.69 4.33
N GLY A 150 5.95 -12.75 5.26
CA GLY A 150 7.19 -12.06 5.57
C GLY A 150 7.09 -11.34 6.92
N PRO A 151 8.16 -10.63 7.30
CA PRO A 151 8.23 -10.08 8.64
C PRO A 151 7.11 -9.08 8.96
N ALA A 152 6.51 -8.36 8.01
CA ALA A 152 5.39 -7.46 8.32
C ALA A 152 4.05 -8.20 8.44
N GLY A 153 3.91 -9.41 7.89
CA GLY A 153 2.69 -10.18 7.91
C GLY A 153 2.55 -11.04 6.67
N TYR A 154 1.37 -11.10 6.07
CA TYR A 154 1.14 -11.90 4.87
C TYR A 154 0.07 -11.30 3.95
N ASP A 155 0.13 -11.72 2.70
CA ASP A 155 -0.88 -11.51 1.67
C ASP A 155 -1.22 -12.83 0.99
N ALA A 156 -2.49 -13.00 0.67
CA ALA A 156 -2.94 -14.14 -0.10
C ALA A 156 -4.02 -13.75 -1.12
N VAL A 157 -4.02 -14.46 -2.24
CA VAL A 157 -4.97 -14.29 -3.34
C VAL A 157 -5.66 -15.61 -3.62
N PHE A 158 -6.98 -15.59 -3.68
CA PHE A 158 -7.81 -16.74 -4.01
C PHE A 158 -8.82 -16.38 -5.09
N SER A 159 -9.16 -17.35 -5.93
CA SER A 159 -10.18 -17.19 -6.96
C SER A 159 -11.38 -18.09 -6.70
N LEU A 160 -12.58 -17.52 -6.80
CA LEU A 160 -13.84 -18.29 -6.78
C LEU A 160 -14.45 -18.35 -8.18
N GLU A 161 -14.64 -19.56 -8.70
CA GLU A 161 -15.34 -19.80 -9.97
C GLU A 161 -16.84 -19.48 -9.88
N PRO A 162 -17.52 -19.16 -11.00
CA PRO A 162 -18.97 -19.17 -11.04
C PRO A 162 -19.47 -20.62 -11.04
N GLY A 163 -20.63 -20.90 -10.42
CA GLY A 163 -21.19 -22.25 -10.41
C GLY A 163 -22.41 -22.42 -9.51
N ASP A 164 -23.02 -23.60 -9.62
CA ASP A 164 -24.19 -23.99 -8.81
C ASP A 164 -23.81 -24.16 -7.34
N GLY A 165 -24.66 -23.67 -6.43
CA GLY A 165 -24.38 -23.66 -4.99
C GLY A 165 -23.38 -22.59 -4.54
N LEU A 166 -22.82 -21.81 -5.48
CA LEU A 166 -21.98 -20.64 -5.21
C LEU A 166 -22.81 -19.34 -5.29
N PRO A 167 -22.31 -18.21 -4.78
CA PRO A 167 -22.98 -16.93 -4.93
C PRO A 167 -23.32 -16.60 -6.38
N HIS A 168 -24.62 -16.47 -6.67
CA HIS A 168 -25.10 -16.12 -8.01
C HIS A 168 -24.56 -14.76 -8.45
N ARG A 169 -24.08 -14.69 -9.69
CA ARG A 169 -23.58 -13.47 -10.33
C ARG A 169 -23.69 -13.55 -11.86
N THR A 170 -23.84 -12.40 -12.48
CA THR A 170 -23.76 -12.19 -13.93
C THR A 170 -22.30 -12.20 -14.40
N PHE A 171 -21.37 -11.72 -13.55
CA PHE A 171 -19.95 -11.69 -13.88
C PHE A 171 -19.38 -13.09 -14.22
N ALA A 172 -18.82 -13.23 -15.41
CA ALA A 172 -18.52 -14.54 -16.01
C ALA A 172 -17.14 -15.10 -15.65
N LYS A 173 -16.22 -14.27 -15.14
CA LYS A 173 -14.85 -14.69 -14.78
C LYS A 173 -14.77 -15.12 -13.30
N PRO A 174 -13.69 -15.79 -12.87
CA PRO A 174 -13.42 -16.02 -11.46
C PRO A 174 -13.33 -14.69 -10.70
N VAL A 175 -13.84 -14.66 -9.46
CA VAL A 175 -13.73 -13.49 -8.58
C VAL A 175 -12.48 -13.66 -7.73
N GLU A 176 -11.51 -12.77 -7.93
CA GLU A 176 -10.30 -12.70 -7.13
C GLU A 176 -10.58 -12.03 -5.79
N VAL A 177 -10.16 -12.69 -4.71
CA VAL A 177 -10.28 -12.22 -3.33
C VAL A 177 -8.88 -12.14 -2.73
N GLN A 178 -8.49 -10.95 -2.32
CA GLN A 178 -7.21 -10.71 -1.65
C GLN A 178 -7.45 -10.58 -0.15
N ILE A 179 -6.57 -11.15 0.67
CA ILE A 179 -6.52 -10.92 2.10
C ILE A 179 -5.11 -10.50 2.50
N THR A 180 -5.02 -9.47 3.34
CA THR A 180 -3.76 -9.00 3.93
C THR A 180 -3.93 -8.93 5.44
N GLY A 181 -2.96 -9.47 6.18
CA GLY A 181 -2.80 -9.25 7.62
C GLY A 181 -1.44 -8.65 7.87
N SER A 182 -1.36 -7.53 8.60
CA SER A 182 -0.09 -6.82 8.80
C SER A 182 0.09 -6.35 10.24
N ILE A 183 1.27 -6.55 10.79
CA ILE A 183 1.69 -5.95 12.06
C ILE A 183 2.00 -4.45 11.89
N LEU A 184 2.21 -3.98 10.66
CA LEU A 184 2.55 -2.61 10.32
C LEU A 184 1.36 -1.90 9.64
N THR A 185 1.04 -0.69 10.08
CA THR A 185 0.08 0.20 9.40
C THR A 185 0.67 1.59 9.21
N TYR A 186 0.57 2.12 7.99
CA TYR A 186 1.05 3.46 7.66
C TYR A 186 0.09 4.52 8.19
N ASN A 187 0.64 5.51 8.90
CA ASN A 187 -0.12 6.63 9.43
C ASN A 187 -0.18 7.74 8.38
N ILE A 188 -1.16 7.64 7.49
CA ILE A 188 -1.44 8.66 6.49
C ILE A 188 -2.59 9.56 6.93
N ASN A 189 -2.56 10.82 6.50
CA ASN A 189 -3.68 11.72 6.70
C ASN A 189 -4.80 11.38 5.69
N ASP A 190 -5.66 10.43 6.03
CA ASP A 190 -6.75 9.99 5.16
C ASP A 190 -8.08 10.61 5.59
N PRO A 191 -8.68 11.53 4.78
CA PRO A 191 -9.94 12.19 5.14
C PRO A 191 -11.14 11.22 5.18
N LEU A 192 -11.00 10.04 4.55
CA LEU A 192 -12.01 8.98 4.55
C LEU A 192 -11.70 7.86 5.54
N GLY A 193 -10.59 7.97 6.29
CA GLY A 193 -10.13 6.97 7.23
C GLY A 193 -11.19 6.63 8.28
N GLY A 194 -11.42 5.33 8.47
CA GLY A 194 -12.34 4.77 9.43
C GLY A 194 -13.83 4.91 9.10
N LYS A 195 -14.19 5.43 7.91
CA LYS A 195 -15.58 5.61 7.47
C LYS A 195 -16.04 4.39 6.66
N GLY A 196 -16.51 3.36 7.34
CA GLY A 196 -17.07 2.16 6.74
C GLY A 196 -18.37 1.70 7.39
N GLU A 197 -19.18 0.97 6.64
CA GLU A 197 -20.47 0.46 7.10
C GLU A 197 -20.29 -0.83 7.93
N PRO A 198 -20.88 -0.95 9.12
CA PRO A 198 -20.85 -2.19 9.89
C PRO A 198 -21.53 -3.34 9.14
N VAL A 199 -20.92 -4.53 9.13
CA VAL A 199 -21.48 -5.72 8.49
C VAL A 199 -22.25 -6.57 9.52
N ARG A 200 -23.53 -6.22 9.75
CA ARG A 200 -24.36 -6.82 10.82
C ARG A 200 -24.41 -8.35 10.79
N ALA A 201 -24.42 -8.95 9.60
CA ALA A 201 -24.48 -10.41 9.44
C ALA A 201 -23.28 -11.17 10.03
N LEU A 202 -22.14 -10.48 10.22
CA LEU A 202 -20.88 -11.07 10.66
C LEU A 202 -20.38 -10.47 11.98
N GLN A 203 -21.12 -9.54 12.58
CA GLN A 203 -20.69 -8.81 13.77
C GLN A 203 -20.43 -9.71 14.99
N ALA A 204 -21.12 -10.85 15.09
CA ALA A 204 -20.86 -11.82 16.16
C ALA A 204 -19.47 -12.47 16.06
N GLN A 205 -18.96 -12.65 14.84
CA GLN A 205 -17.64 -13.22 14.59
C GLN A 205 -16.57 -12.13 14.56
N PHE A 206 -16.89 -10.98 13.96
CA PHE A 206 -15.98 -9.84 13.75
C PHE A 206 -16.68 -8.53 14.21
N PRO A 207 -16.58 -8.17 15.50
CA PRO A 207 -17.36 -7.07 16.07
C PRO A 207 -17.11 -5.69 15.46
N ASP A 208 -15.89 -5.45 14.97
CA ASP A 208 -15.45 -4.20 14.36
C ASP A 208 -15.37 -4.26 12.83
N LEU A 209 -15.94 -5.31 12.21
CA LEU A 209 -15.93 -5.48 10.77
C LEU A 209 -16.69 -4.37 10.06
N ARG A 210 -16.00 -3.70 9.15
CA ARG A 210 -16.51 -2.61 8.33
C ARG A 210 -16.32 -2.91 6.86
N ARG A 211 -17.36 -2.64 6.07
CA ARG A 211 -17.34 -2.67 4.61
C ARG A 211 -17.14 -1.25 4.08
N VAL A 212 -16.19 -1.08 3.17
CA VAL A 212 -15.87 0.19 2.49
C VAL A 212 -15.79 -0.08 0.99
N ILE A 213 -16.45 0.73 0.17
CA ILE A 213 -16.20 0.77 -1.27
C ILE A 213 -15.37 2.02 -1.56
N ARG A 214 -14.19 1.84 -2.15
CA ARG A 214 -13.26 2.92 -2.45
C ARG A 214 -12.21 2.47 -3.44
N GLU A 215 -11.73 3.35 -4.31
CA GLU A 215 -10.53 3.10 -5.14
C GLU A 215 -10.65 1.84 -6.02
N GLY A 216 -11.87 1.51 -6.46
CA GLY A 216 -12.14 0.32 -7.29
C GLY A 216 -12.21 -1.01 -6.52
N TYR A 217 -12.32 -0.99 -5.19
CA TYR A 217 -12.44 -2.19 -4.36
C TYR A 217 -13.58 -2.07 -3.37
N VAL A 218 -14.27 -3.20 -3.14
CA VAL A 218 -14.95 -3.43 -1.87
C VAL A 218 -13.96 -4.06 -0.90
N ARG A 219 -13.82 -3.45 0.28
CA ARG A 219 -12.92 -3.88 1.35
C ARG A 219 -13.72 -4.19 2.60
N TYR A 220 -13.31 -5.25 3.28
CA TYR A 220 -13.85 -5.72 4.55
C TYR A 220 -12.70 -5.70 5.57
N ALA A 221 -12.65 -4.63 6.35
CA ALA A 221 -11.60 -4.38 7.33
C ALA A 221 -12.07 -4.75 8.74
N PHE A 222 -11.25 -5.51 9.47
CA PHE A 222 -11.56 -5.95 10.84
C PHE A 222 -10.28 -6.17 11.65
N THR A 223 -10.40 -6.21 12.97
CA THR A 223 -9.30 -6.56 13.87
C THR A 223 -9.49 -7.96 14.41
N ARG A 224 -8.43 -8.77 14.39
CA ARG A 224 -8.38 -10.07 15.07
C ARG A 224 -7.05 -10.24 15.77
N PHE A 225 -7.04 -10.70 17.02
CA PHE A 225 -5.80 -10.88 17.80
C PHE A 225 -4.93 -9.61 17.90
N GLY A 226 -5.56 -8.42 17.90
CA GLY A 226 -4.85 -7.14 17.88
C GLY A 226 -4.29 -6.71 16.52
N VAL A 227 -4.44 -7.54 15.49
CA VAL A 227 -3.93 -7.32 14.12
C VAL A 227 -5.03 -6.84 13.19
N PRO A 228 -4.80 -5.81 12.35
CA PRO A 228 -5.69 -5.43 11.27
C PRO A 228 -5.60 -6.42 10.11
N TYR A 229 -6.77 -6.90 9.67
CA TYR A 229 -6.92 -7.70 8.46
C TYR A 229 -7.88 -7.01 7.51
N VAL A 230 -7.59 -7.12 6.22
CA VAL A 230 -8.47 -6.60 5.18
C VAL A 230 -8.65 -7.64 4.09
N VAL A 231 -9.92 -8.00 3.85
CA VAL A 231 -10.33 -8.76 2.66
C VAL A 231 -10.78 -7.77 1.60
N SER A 232 -10.28 -7.87 0.39
CA SER A 232 -10.61 -6.94 -0.70
C SER A 232 -10.92 -7.68 -2.00
N ILE A 233 -11.89 -7.16 -2.73
CA ILE A 233 -12.31 -7.65 -4.04
C ILE A 233 -12.41 -6.45 -4.96
N GLN A 234 -11.75 -6.52 -6.11
CA GLN A 234 -11.84 -5.47 -7.11
C GLN A 234 -13.21 -5.48 -7.77
N CYS A 235 -13.87 -4.34 -7.81
CA CYS A 235 -15.22 -4.21 -8.33
C CYS A 235 -15.52 -2.77 -8.73
N LEU A 236 -16.56 -2.60 -9.55
CA LEU A 236 -17.13 -1.30 -9.84
C LEU A 236 -18.49 -1.16 -9.17
N ASP A 237 -18.79 -0.01 -8.57
CA ASP A 237 -20.13 0.27 -8.05
C ASP A 237 -21.08 0.64 -9.19
N SER A 238 -21.43 -0.38 -9.99
CA SER A 238 -22.25 -0.26 -11.19
C SER A 238 -23.35 -1.34 -11.24
N ALA A 239 -24.16 -1.31 -12.29
CA ALA A 239 -25.02 -2.43 -12.63
C ALA A 239 -24.18 -3.69 -12.94
N PRO A 240 -24.69 -4.90 -12.61
CA PRO A 240 -24.07 -6.17 -12.97
C PRO A 240 -23.78 -6.32 -14.47
N SER A 241 -22.66 -6.95 -14.81
CA SER A 241 -22.25 -7.22 -16.19
C SER A 241 -21.42 -8.50 -16.27
N GLU A 242 -21.45 -9.18 -17.41
CA GLU A 242 -20.61 -10.37 -17.65
C GLU A 242 -19.11 -10.04 -17.64
N ARG A 243 -18.75 -8.81 -18.04
CA ARG A 243 -17.35 -8.39 -18.23
C ARG A 243 -16.75 -7.67 -17.03
N ARG A 244 -17.59 -7.10 -16.17
CA ARG A 244 -17.17 -6.28 -15.03
C ARG A 244 -17.95 -6.64 -13.78
N LEU A 245 -17.24 -7.00 -12.72
CA LEU A 245 -17.84 -7.37 -11.44
C LEU A 245 -18.45 -6.14 -10.75
N ALA A 246 -19.76 -6.17 -10.51
CA ALA A 246 -20.39 -5.15 -9.68
C ALA A 246 -20.08 -5.38 -8.20
N CYS A 247 -19.85 -4.31 -7.43
CA CYS A 247 -19.54 -4.46 -6.00
C CYS A 247 -20.63 -5.19 -5.22
N ARG A 248 -21.90 -5.05 -5.62
CA ARG A 248 -23.02 -5.78 -5.01
C ARG A 248 -22.94 -7.30 -5.23
N GLU A 249 -22.35 -7.76 -6.33
CA GLU A 249 -22.12 -9.18 -6.62
C GLU A 249 -20.90 -9.72 -5.86
N ALA A 250 -19.94 -8.85 -5.52
CA ALA A 250 -18.77 -9.21 -4.72
C ALA A 250 -19.11 -9.46 -3.24
N TYR A 251 -20.17 -8.83 -2.70
CA TYR A 251 -20.53 -8.96 -1.28
C TYR A 251 -20.74 -10.41 -0.80
N PRO A 252 -21.58 -11.25 -1.44
CA PRO A 252 -21.76 -12.62 -0.99
C PRO A 252 -20.51 -13.48 -1.15
N VAL A 253 -19.62 -13.16 -2.11
CA VAL A 253 -18.30 -13.82 -2.24
C VAL A 253 -17.41 -13.48 -1.06
N ALA A 254 -17.29 -12.18 -0.72
CA ALA A 254 -16.52 -11.73 0.44
C ALA A 254 -17.07 -12.30 1.76
N GLU A 255 -18.39 -12.32 1.94
CA GLU A 255 -19.00 -12.89 3.15
C GLU A 255 -18.74 -14.40 3.27
N ARG A 256 -18.75 -15.13 2.16
CA ARG A 256 -18.36 -16.56 2.14
C ARG A 256 -16.91 -16.73 2.57
N PHE A 257 -16.00 -15.93 2.00
CA PHE A 257 -14.58 -15.94 2.35
C PHE A 257 -14.37 -15.67 3.84
N LEU A 258 -14.99 -14.60 4.37
CA LEU A 258 -14.89 -14.21 5.78
C LEU A 258 -15.39 -15.29 6.75
N LYS A 259 -16.50 -15.96 6.43
CA LYS A 259 -17.05 -17.06 7.26
C LYS A 259 -16.13 -18.29 7.28
N ALA A 260 -15.35 -18.48 6.22
CA ALA A 260 -14.43 -19.60 6.07
C ALA A 260 -13.07 -19.36 6.75
N LEU A 261 -12.76 -18.15 7.20
CA LEU A 261 -11.47 -17.84 7.82
C LEU A 261 -11.22 -18.68 9.08
N ARG A 262 -10.09 -19.38 9.11
CA ARG A 262 -9.59 -20.19 10.24
C ARG A 262 -8.11 -19.92 10.46
N ILE A 263 -7.58 -20.33 11.61
CA ILE A 263 -6.14 -20.27 11.86
C ILE A 263 -5.45 -21.33 11.01
N THR A 264 -4.56 -20.89 10.11
CA THR A 264 -3.84 -21.76 9.18
C THR A 264 -2.35 -21.79 9.43
N GLY A 265 -1.81 -20.84 10.20
CA GLY A 265 -0.41 -20.79 10.59
C GLY A 265 0.04 -19.45 11.13
N GLY A 266 1.31 -19.12 10.89
CA GLY A 266 2.02 -17.95 11.41
C GLY A 266 2.91 -18.29 12.60
N GLU A 267 3.83 -17.39 12.92
CA GLU A 267 4.82 -17.61 13.97
C GLU A 267 4.96 -16.41 14.90
N ALA A 268 5.03 -16.69 16.20
CA ALA A 268 5.21 -15.66 17.21
C ALA A 268 6.57 -14.97 17.05
N SER A 269 6.55 -13.64 17.03
CA SER A 269 7.74 -12.82 16.87
C SER A 269 7.93 -11.87 18.06
N ARG A 270 9.06 -11.16 18.07
CA ARG A 270 9.32 -10.13 19.08
C ARG A 270 8.38 -8.94 18.86
N VAL A 271 7.90 -8.38 19.96
CA VAL A 271 7.08 -7.15 19.94
C VAL A 271 7.85 -6.05 19.21
N ARG A 272 7.16 -5.40 18.27
CA ARG A 272 7.68 -4.26 17.51
C ARG A 272 7.26 -2.94 18.13
N THR A 273 8.03 -1.90 17.83
CA THR A 273 7.76 -0.52 18.23
C THR A 273 7.35 0.29 17.01
N ASP A 274 6.58 1.36 17.23
CA ASP A 274 6.28 2.33 16.19
C ASP A 274 7.57 2.91 15.57
N ILE A 275 7.52 3.14 14.26
CA ILE A 275 8.59 3.75 13.49
C ILE A 275 8.24 5.23 13.31
N PRO A 276 9.04 6.16 13.86
CA PRO A 276 8.76 7.58 13.75
C PRO A 276 8.97 8.08 12.32
N SER A 277 8.31 9.18 11.97
CA SER A 277 8.61 9.94 10.76
C SER A 277 9.96 10.63 10.91
N GLU A 278 10.86 10.35 9.98
CA GLU A 278 12.23 10.87 9.95
C GLU A 278 12.44 11.77 8.72
N VAL A 279 13.52 12.54 8.74
CA VAL A 279 13.93 13.36 7.62
C VAL A 279 14.61 12.48 6.58
N VAL A 280 14.19 12.59 5.32
CA VAL A 280 14.78 11.83 4.23
C VAL A 280 16.17 12.36 3.91
N GLU A 281 17.15 11.47 3.88
CA GLU A 281 18.49 11.82 3.41
C GLU A 281 18.47 12.14 1.92
N ARG A 282 18.99 13.30 1.56
CA ARG A 282 19.10 13.80 0.18
C ARG A 282 20.55 14.17 -0.11
N PRO A 283 21.00 14.13 -1.38
CA PRO A 283 22.33 14.59 -1.75
C PRO A 283 22.61 16.02 -1.26
N ARG A 284 23.87 16.27 -0.92
CA ARG A 284 24.34 17.59 -0.47
C ARG A 284 24.56 18.55 -1.64
N GLU A 285 25.11 18.04 -2.74
CA GLU A 285 25.37 18.80 -3.95
C GLU A 285 24.09 19.03 -4.72
N TRP A 286 23.88 20.25 -5.22
CA TRP A 286 22.75 20.57 -6.07
C TRP A 286 23.02 20.18 -7.52
N SER A 287 22.03 19.60 -8.17
CA SER A 287 22.03 19.37 -9.61
C SER A 287 21.87 20.70 -10.35
N THR A 288 22.61 20.89 -11.43
CA THR A 288 22.43 22.05 -12.32
C THR A 288 21.20 21.93 -13.22
N ASP A 289 20.75 20.70 -13.46
CA ASP A 289 19.80 20.38 -14.53
C ASP A 289 18.48 19.81 -14.00
N PHE A 290 18.45 19.31 -12.75
CA PHE A 290 17.24 18.73 -12.17
C PHE A 290 16.42 19.78 -11.42
N THR A 291 15.27 20.13 -12.00
CA THR A 291 14.26 21.00 -11.39
C THR A 291 12.90 20.32 -11.34
N TYR A 292 12.13 20.64 -10.31
CA TYR A 292 10.79 20.10 -10.11
C TYR A 292 9.86 21.17 -9.52
N ARG A 293 8.55 21.04 -9.74
CA ARG A 293 7.53 21.87 -9.09
C ARG A 293 7.08 21.26 -7.77
N PRO A 294 6.52 22.05 -6.84
CA PRO A 294 6.05 21.54 -5.54
C PRO A 294 5.03 20.40 -5.71
N VAL A 295 5.02 19.46 -4.76
CA VAL A 295 3.99 18.41 -4.71
C VAL A 295 2.59 19.04 -4.59
N GLY A 296 1.63 18.50 -5.35
CA GLY A 296 0.29 19.03 -5.50
C GLY A 296 0.14 20.20 -6.49
N ASP A 297 1.25 20.73 -7.05
CA ASP A 297 1.20 21.75 -8.11
C ASP A 297 0.92 21.11 -9.49
N LEU A 298 -0.36 20.79 -9.72
CA LEU A 298 -0.83 20.28 -11.01
C LEU A 298 -0.80 21.36 -12.10
N ILE A 299 -0.84 20.95 -13.37
CA ILE A 299 -1.11 21.86 -14.49
C ILE A 299 -2.42 22.62 -14.22
N VAL A 300 -2.43 23.92 -14.50
CA VAL A 300 -3.60 24.77 -14.20
C VAL A 300 -4.86 24.20 -14.86
N ASN A 301 -5.91 23.99 -14.05
CA ASN A 301 -7.18 23.37 -14.45
C ASN A 301 -7.11 21.88 -14.85
N SER A 302 -6.00 21.16 -14.62
CA SER A 302 -5.91 19.73 -14.96
C SER A 302 -6.49 18.80 -13.92
N GLY A 303 -6.66 19.21 -12.66
CA GLY A 303 -7.27 18.39 -11.62
C GLY A 303 -8.78 18.22 -11.79
N TYR A 304 -9.33 17.18 -11.15
CA TYR A 304 -10.77 16.88 -11.21
C TYR A 304 -11.60 18.07 -10.69
N HIS A 305 -12.64 18.46 -11.44
CA HIS A 305 -13.39 19.70 -11.22
C HIS A 305 -12.51 20.96 -11.07
N LYS A 306 -11.33 20.99 -11.73
CA LYS A 306 -10.34 22.08 -11.68
C LYS A 306 -9.75 22.34 -10.28
N GLN A 307 -9.85 21.36 -9.37
CA GLN A 307 -9.17 21.46 -8.08
C GLN A 307 -7.66 21.24 -8.22
N GLY A 308 -6.88 21.80 -7.29
CA GLY A 308 -5.45 21.53 -7.20
C GLY A 308 -5.16 20.11 -6.69
N GLY A 309 -3.88 19.74 -6.69
CA GLY A 309 -3.43 18.50 -6.08
C GLY A 309 -3.36 18.61 -4.56
N ARG A 310 -2.84 17.56 -3.94
CA ARG A 310 -2.60 17.52 -2.51
C ARG A 310 -1.12 17.64 -2.24
N ALA A 311 -0.74 18.63 -1.41
CA ALA A 311 0.61 18.72 -0.91
C ALA A 311 0.86 17.59 0.11
N ASP A 312 1.78 16.70 -0.22
CA ASP A 312 2.25 15.62 0.65
C ASP A 312 3.76 15.44 0.49
N LEU A 313 4.53 15.91 1.47
CA LEU A 313 6.00 15.87 1.45
C LEU A 313 6.56 14.49 1.89
N THR A 314 5.73 13.46 1.91
CA THR A 314 6.11 12.12 2.35
C THR A 314 6.81 11.34 1.22
N ALA A 315 8.03 10.88 1.47
CA ALA A 315 8.67 9.83 0.68
C ALA A 315 8.33 8.48 1.33
N PHE A 316 7.37 7.75 0.75
CA PHE A 316 6.76 6.57 1.36
C PHE A 316 7.70 5.37 1.50
N SER A 317 8.76 5.33 0.69
CA SER A 317 9.79 4.29 0.75
C SER A 317 11.10 4.78 0.15
N GLN A 318 12.22 4.23 0.60
CA GLN A 318 13.50 4.40 -0.09
C GLN A 318 13.57 3.39 -1.23
N ILE A 319 13.48 3.86 -2.46
CA ILE A 319 13.45 3.01 -3.65
C ILE A 319 14.58 3.32 -4.65
N ARG A 320 14.90 2.35 -5.50
CA ARG A 320 15.53 2.58 -6.81
C ARG A 320 14.53 3.27 -7.74
N PHE A 321 14.97 4.26 -8.50
CA PHE A 321 14.11 4.91 -9.50
C PHE A 321 13.63 3.87 -10.55
N PRO A 322 12.36 3.88 -11.01
CA PRO A 322 11.80 2.76 -11.79
C PRO A 322 12.28 2.66 -13.24
N LEU A 323 13.00 3.67 -13.77
CA LEU A 323 13.67 3.58 -15.06
C LEU A 323 15.17 3.32 -14.87
N GLU A 324 15.73 2.42 -15.69
CA GLU A 324 17.15 2.05 -15.62
C GLU A 324 18.05 3.29 -15.87
N ARG A 325 17.70 4.11 -16.86
CA ARG A 325 18.55 5.18 -17.39
C ARG A 325 17.98 6.56 -17.14
N THR A 326 18.89 7.53 -17.06
CA THR A 326 18.59 8.97 -17.02
C THR A 326 18.97 9.63 -18.35
N PRO A 327 18.35 10.77 -18.72
CA PRO A 327 17.32 11.50 -17.97
C PRO A 327 15.92 10.88 -18.07
N ALA A 328 15.09 11.17 -17.08
CA ALA A 328 13.66 10.85 -17.05
C ALA A 328 12.85 12.09 -16.63
N PHE A 329 11.56 12.09 -16.97
CA PHE A 329 10.66 13.21 -16.74
C PHE A 329 9.35 12.72 -16.12
N VAL A 330 9.02 13.23 -14.94
CA VAL A 330 7.70 13.02 -14.32
C VAL A 330 6.80 14.18 -14.70
N HIS A 331 5.77 13.91 -15.49
CA HIS A 331 4.85 14.93 -15.99
C HIS A 331 3.60 14.30 -16.63
N SER A 332 2.51 15.07 -16.64
CA SER A 332 1.24 14.71 -17.28
C SER A 332 1.42 14.15 -18.69
N GLN A 333 0.72 13.06 -19.03
CA GLN A 333 0.53 12.66 -20.44
C GLN A 333 -0.76 13.18 -21.08
N SER A 334 -1.72 13.67 -20.30
CA SER A 334 -3.03 14.10 -20.81
C SER A 334 -3.16 15.59 -21.02
N PHE A 335 -2.46 16.41 -20.23
CA PHE A 335 -2.61 17.87 -20.23
C PHE A 335 -1.39 18.59 -20.81
N ARG A 336 -0.49 17.86 -21.49
CA ARG A 336 0.77 18.38 -22.05
C ARG A 336 0.60 19.61 -22.94
N GLU A 337 -0.47 19.69 -23.71
CA GLU A 337 -0.74 20.82 -24.60
C GLU A 337 -1.09 22.11 -23.85
N HIS A 338 -1.63 21.98 -22.62
CA HIS A 338 -2.01 23.09 -21.76
C HIS A 338 -0.84 23.61 -20.93
N ASP A 339 0.31 22.96 -21.05
CA ASP A 339 1.47 23.22 -20.25
C ASP A 339 2.27 24.41 -20.80
N LYS A 340 2.08 25.57 -20.18
CA LYS A 340 2.70 26.84 -20.62
C LYS A 340 4.07 27.08 -20.00
N ALA A 341 4.62 26.14 -19.23
CA ALA A 341 5.99 26.28 -18.74
C ALA A 341 6.94 26.21 -19.94
N GLY A 342 7.37 27.39 -20.40
CA GLY A 342 8.28 27.54 -21.52
C GLY A 342 9.52 26.68 -21.29
N GLN A 343 9.94 25.94 -22.31
CA GLN A 343 11.16 25.14 -22.29
C GLN A 343 12.34 26.07 -21.96
N PRO A 344 12.89 26.06 -20.73
CA PRO A 344 14.22 26.61 -20.54
C PRO A 344 15.15 25.69 -21.33
N SER A 345 16.30 26.22 -21.73
CA SER A 345 17.31 25.59 -22.59
C SER A 345 17.94 24.29 -22.04
N GLY A 346 17.27 23.57 -21.13
CA GLY A 346 17.71 22.37 -20.42
C GLY A 346 16.59 21.42 -19.92
N GLY A 347 15.35 21.51 -20.44
CA GLY A 347 14.30 20.51 -20.19
C GLY A 347 13.10 21.01 -19.37
N TYR A 348 11.99 20.24 -19.44
CA TYR A 348 10.73 20.53 -18.76
C TYR A 348 10.83 20.14 -17.28
N PRO A 349 10.55 21.04 -16.31
CA PRO A 349 10.64 20.72 -14.88
C PRO A 349 9.67 19.59 -14.53
N TRP A 350 10.05 18.69 -13.62
CA TRP A 350 9.11 17.66 -13.18
C TRP A 350 7.88 18.30 -12.55
N ARG A 351 6.73 17.66 -12.72
CA ARG A 351 5.46 18.14 -12.20
C ARG A 351 4.55 16.98 -11.83
N ASP A 352 3.99 17.09 -10.62
CA ASP A 352 3.01 16.17 -10.06
C ASP A 352 1.80 16.04 -11.01
N ASN A 353 1.36 14.81 -11.22
CA ASN A 353 0.14 14.50 -11.95
C ASN A 353 -0.80 13.53 -11.22
N PHE A 354 -0.53 13.20 -9.96
CA PHE A 354 -1.28 12.22 -9.17
C PHE A 354 -2.79 12.53 -9.03
N CYS A 355 -3.15 13.81 -8.93
CA CYS A 355 -4.54 14.25 -8.82
C CYS A 355 -5.11 14.87 -10.10
N GLU A 356 -4.48 14.61 -11.26
CA GLU A 356 -5.05 15.01 -12.54
C GLU A 356 -6.40 14.34 -12.81
N SER A 357 -7.25 15.05 -13.54
CA SER A 357 -8.62 14.65 -13.81
C SER A 357 -8.63 13.32 -14.54
N ARG A 358 -9.17 12.31 -13.85
CA ARG A 358 -9.58 11.01 -14.34
C ARG A 358 -10.87 10.61 -13.64
N SER A 359 -11.50 9.56 -14.15
CA SER A 359 -12.70 8.97 -13.56
C SER A 359 -12.39 7.94 -12.46
N PHE A 360 -11.14 7.87 -11.97
CA PHE A 360 -10.74 6.92 -10.95
C PHE A 360 -10.84 7.51 -9.55
N ASP A 361 -11.41 6.73 -8.62
CA ASP A 361 -11.40 7.05 -7.19
C ASP A 361 -9.95 7.08 -6.67
N VAL A 362 -9.59 8.17 -6.02
CA VAL A 362 -8.30 8.40 -5.33
C VAL A 362 -8.58 9.19 -4.06
N GLY A 363 -8.74 8.51 -2.93
CA GLY A 363 -9.20 9.18 -1.71
C GLY A 363 -8.18 10.15 -1.10
N GLN A 364 -6.91 10.10 -1.55
CA GLN A 364 -5.91 11.10 -1.19
C GLN A 364 -6.08 12.44 -1.94
N CYS A 365 -6.78 12.45 -3.08
CA CYS A 365 -7.00 13.69 -3.85
C CYS A 365 -8.12 14.53 -3.22
N PRO A 366 -8.03 15.88 -3.26
CA PRO A 366 -9.04 16.76 -2.64
C PRO A 366 -10.46 16.53 -3.15
N ALA A 367 -10.61 16.20 -4.44
CA ALA A 367 -11.88 15.92 -5.07
C ALA A 367 -12.33 14.44 -4.93
N GLY A 368 -11.51 13.57 -4.35
CA GLY A 368 -11.74 12.12 -4.26
C GLY A 368 -11.50 11.34 -5.55
N PHE A 369 -11.17 12.02 -6.65
CA PHE A 369 -10.84 11.44 -7.95
C PHE A 369 -9.49 11.96 -8.43
N GLY A 370 -8.77 11.13 -9.19
CA GLY A 370 -7.42 11.47 -9.64
C GLY A 370 -6.81 10.39 -10.52
N HIS A 371 -5.54 10.59 -10.83
CA HIS A 371 -4.77 9.79 -11.77
C HIS A 371 -4.17 8.51 -11.18
N GLN A 372 -4.26 8.29 -9.86
CA GLN A 372 -3.81 7.09 -9.12
C GLN A 372 -2.29 6.84 -9.06
N GLY A 373 -1.47 7.63 -9.76
CA GLY A 373 -0.02 7.50 -9.76
C GLY A 373 0.67 8.62 -10.51
N GLU A 374 1.90 8.37 -10.92
CA GLU A 374 2.72 9.33 -11.67
C GLU A 374 3.14 8.76 -13.04
N ASP A 375 2.98 9.57 -14.07
CA ASP A 375 3.52 9.27 -15.40
C ASP A 375 5.00 9.64 -15.51
N ILE A 376 5.80 8.66 -15.92
CA ILE A 376 7.25 8.78 -16.06
C ILE A 376 7.64 8.50 -17.51
N ARG A 377 8.36 9.45 -18.10
CA ARG A 377 8.90 9.30 -19.46
C ARG A 377 10.41 9.26 -19.49
N PRO A 378 11.00 8.30 -20.23
CA PRO A 378 12.41 8.37 -20.57
C PRO A 378 12.64 9.58 -21.49
N ALA A 379 13.83 10.16 -21.42
CA ALA A 379 14.22 11.22 -22.34
C ALA A 379 14.15 10.74 -23.81
N PRO A 380 13.82 11.63 -24.76
CA PRO A 380 13.91 11.30 -26.17
C PRO A 380 15.33 10.87 -26.53
N CYS A 381 15.45 9.78 -27.28
CA CYS A 381 16.75 9.34 -27.77
C CYS A 381 17.32 10.38 -28.76
N PRO A 382 18.55 10.89 -28.56
CA PRO A 382 19.14 11.85 -29.48
C PRO A 382 19.29 11.22 -30.87
N ALA A 383 18.88 11.94 -31.92
CA ALA A 383 18.86 11.46 -33.31
C ALA A 383 20.22 10.97 -33.87
N LYS A 384 21.33 11.27 -33.18
CA LYS A 384 22.71 10.88 -33.54
C LYS A 384 23.29 9.75 -32.69
N SER A 385 22.52 9.20 -31.76
CA SER A 385 22.92 8.01 -31.00
C SER A 385 22.69 6.81 -31.90
N GLY A 386 23.71 5.95 -32.12
CA GLY A 386 23.50 4.70 -32.85
C GLY A 386 22.31 3.93 -32.27
N ALA A 387 21.52 3.27 -33.14
CA ALA A 387 20.27 2.61 -32.77
C ALA A 387 20.39 1.62 -31.59
N GLU A 388 21.60 1.11 -31.31
CA GLU A 388 21.88 0.24 -30.16
C GLU A 388 22.02 0.98 -28.82
N ARG A 389 22.33 2.29 -28.81
CA ARG A 389 22.64 3.04 -27.58
C ARG A 389 21.42 3.65 -26.89
N CYS A 390 20.38 4.01 -27.66
CA CYS A 390 19.12 4.51 -27.13
C CYS A 390 18.01 4.18 -28.14
N ASP A 391 17.33 3.06 -27.95
CA ASP A 391 16.07 2.79 -28.63
C ASP A 391 14.92 3.23 -27.71
N PRO A 392 14.10 4.21 -28.12
CA PRO A 392 12.96 4.66 -27.31
C PRO A 392 11.92 3.55 -27.07
N LYS A 393 11.95 2.45 -27.84
CA LYS A 393 11.08 1.29 -27.67
C LYS A 393 11.60 0.23 -26.70
N HIS A 394 12.86 0.34 -26.26
CA HIS A 394 13.52 -0.64 -25.40
C HIS A 394 14.08 -0.02 -24.11
N GLN A 395 13.44 1.05 -23.61
CA GLN A 395 13.83 1.66 -22.34
C GLN A 395 13.39 0.76 -21.19
N ALA A 396 14.37 0.23 -20.44
CA ALA A 396 14.13 -0.75 -19.39
C ALA A 396 13.42 -0.13 -18.17
N VAL A 397 12.39 -0.84 -17.71
CA VAL A 397 11.73 -0.63 -16.42
C VAL A 397 12.31 -1.63 -15.44
N VAL A 398 12.71 -1.16 -14.26
CA VAL A 398 13.36 -1.98 -13.24
C VAL A 398 12.54 -2.05 -11.96
N ALA A 399 12.65 -3.17 -11.26
CA ALA A 399 12.07 -3.31 -9.93
C ALA A 399 12.68 -2.27 -8.98
N VAL A 400 11.82 -1.50 -8.33
CA VAL A 400 12.24 -0.40 -7.46
C VAL A 400 12.77 -0.87 -6.10
N ARG A 401 12.52 -2.13 -5.75
CA ARG A 401 12.91 -2.81 -4.50
C ARG A 401 13.02 -4.31 -4.73
N ASP A 402 13.65 -5.01 -3.78
CA ASP A 402 13.46 -6.45 -3.62
C ASP A 402 11.99 -6.72 -3.26
N GLY A 403 11.38 -7.74 -3.86
CA GLY A 403 10.00 -8.08 -3.54
C GLY A 403 9.41 -9.22 -4.36
N ILE A 404 8.12 -9.45 -4.14
CA ILE A 404 7.33 -10.49 -4.80
C ILE A 404 6.39 -9.86 -5.80
N VAL A 405 6.28 -10.49 -6.98
CA VAL A 405 5.34 -10.12 -8.02
C VAL A 405 3.94 -10.63 -7.69
N ILE A 406 2.97 -9.73 -7.77
CA ILE A 406 1.52 -10.02 -7.77
C ILE A 406 0.99 -9.61 -9.15
N ARG A 407 0.76 -10.62 -9.99
CA ARG A 407 0.23 -10.50 -11.34
C ARG A 407 -0.28 -11.85 -11.86
N SER A 408 -1.57 -11.93 -12.15
CA SER A 408 -2.18 -13.02 -12.92
C SER A 408 -1.86 -12.88 -14.42
N PRO A 409 -1.88 -13.98 -15.21
CA PRO A 409 -1.61 -13.94 -16.64
C PRO A 409 -2.47 -12.91 -17.37
N LYS A 410 -1.87 -12.20 -18.34
CA LYS A 410 -2.49 -11.14 -19.16
C LYS A 410 -2.92 -9.87 -18.42
N GLN A 411 -2.78 -9.77 -17.09
CA GLN A 411 -3.03 -8.50 -16.39
C GLN A 411 -2.07 -7.42 -16.89
N GLN A 412 -2.59 -6.19 -17.04
CA GLN A 412 -1.85 -5.09 -17.67
C GLN A 412 -0.91 -4.37 -16.71
N SER A 413 -1.21 -4.46 -15.42
CA SER A 413 -0.37 -3.98 -14.35
C SER A 413 0.43 -5.13 -13.76
N VAL A 414 1.60 -4.80 -13.23
CA VAL A 414 2.35 -5.65 -12.30
C VAL A 414 2.46 -4.93 -10.98
N THR A 415 2.14 -5.62 -9.88
CA THR A 415 2.37 -5.11 -8.53
C THR A 415 3.57 -5.81 -7.94
N LEU A 416 4.53 -5.04 -7.43
CA LEU A 416 5.64 -5.50 -6.62
C LEU A 416 5.29 -5.25 -5.15
N GLN A 417 5.26 -6.31 -4.34
CA GLN A 417 5.03 -6.24 -2.91
C GLN A 417 6.35 -6.35 -2.15
N VAL A 418 6.55 -5.42 -1.21
CA VAL A 418 7.61 -5.44 -0.20
C VAL A 418 6.97 -5.77 1.14
N ASN A 419 7.41 -6.86 1.75
CA ASN A 419 6.96 -7.34 3.06
C ASN A 419 8.20 -7.63 3.92
N ASP A 420 8.70 -6.60 4.60
CA ASP A 420 9.94 -6.69 5.41
C ASP A 420 9.71 -6.29 6.88
N SER A 421 10.78 -6.11 7.66
CA SER A 421 10.63 -5.78 9.09
C SER A 421 10.09 -4.38 9.36
N ASN A 422 10.18 -3.47 8.39
CA ASN A 422 9.94 -2.05 8.55
C ASN A 422 8.89 -1.51 7.56
N GLU A 423 8.63 -2.22 6.46
CA GLU A 423 7.75 -1.80 5.39
C GLU A 423 6.79 -2.92 4.98
N HIS A 424 5.56 -2.52 4.71
CA HIS A 424 4.56 -3.36 4.04
C HIS A 424 3.87 -2.51 2.97
N ILE A 425 4.48 -2.48 1.79
CA ILE A 425 4.21 -1.48 0.74
C ILE A 425 4.15 -2.14 -0.63
N ARG A 426 3.32 -1.61 -1.53
CA ARG A 426 3.17 -2.10 -2.91
C ARG A 426 3.51 -1.00 -3.92
N PHE A 427 4.14 -1.41 -5.02
CA PHE A 427 4.44 -0.57 -6.17
C PHE A 427 3.78 -1.16 -7.41
N ARG A 428 2.95 -0.39 -8.12
CA ARG A 428 2.30 -0.85 -9.34
C ARG A 428 2.94 -0.19 -10.56
N TYR A 429 3.20 -0.98 -11.59
CA TYR A 429 3.74 -0.53 -12.88
C TYR A 429 2.71 -0.85 -13.95
N MET A 430 2.39 0.13 -14.80
CA MET A 430 1.42 -0.04 -15.88
C MET A 430 1.99 0.36 -17.24
N HIS A 431 1.21 0.08 -18.29
CA HIS A 431 1.49 0.36 -19.69
C HIS A 431 2.62 -0.42 -20.36
N MET A 432 3.26 -1.33 -19.62
CA MET A 432 4.09 -2.40 -20.18
C MET A 432 3.25 -3.40 -20.98
N ASN A 433 3.86 -4.15 -21.90
CA ASN A 433 3.13 -5.11 -22.72
C ASN A 433 2.84 -6.41 -21.93
N PRO A 434 1.56 -6.80 -21.71
CA PRO A 434 1.21 -7.97 -20.90
C PRO A 434 1.70 -9.29 -21.47
N ALA A 435 1.68 -9.45 -22.80
CA ALA A 435 2.18 -10.65 -23.46
C ALA A 435 3.69 -10.80 -23.29
N ARG A 436 4.42 -9.68 -23.22
CA ARG A 436 5.86 -9.70 -22.94
C ARG A 436 6.12 -10.03 -21.47
N MET A 437 5.39 -9.42 -20.54
CA MET A 437 5.48 -9.72 -19.11
C MET A 437 5.19 -11.21 -18.83
N ASP A 438 4.17 -11.79 -19.47
CA ASP A 438 3.86 -13.22 -19.37
C ASP A 438 5.02 -14.08 -19.90
N ALA A 439 5.59 -13.72 -21.07
CA ALA A 439 6.70 -14.45 -21.67
C ALA A 439 8.00 -14.38 -20.83
N ASP A 440 8.19 -13.28 -20.10
CA ASP A 440 9.32 -13.09 -19.17
C ASP A 440 9.05 -13.72 -17.78
N GLY A 441 7.88 -14.37 -17.59
CA GLY A 441 7.52 -15.06 -16.36
C GLY A 441 7.15 -14.12 -15.20
N LEU A 442 6.84 -12.85 -15.48
CA LEU A 442 6.46 -11.85 -14.48
C LEU A 442 5.02 -12.10 -13.97
N LEU A 443 4.88 -13.16 -13.18
CA LEU A 443 3.63 -13.72 -12.67
C LEU A 443 3.68 -13.86 -11.14
N ASN A 444 2.51 -14.13 -10.53
CA ASN A 444 2.35 -14.36 -9.09
C ASN A 444 3.48 -15.21 -8.48
N GLY A 445 4.07 -14.70 -7.40
CA GLY A 445 5.07 -15.42 -6.60
C GLY A 445 6.51 -15.28 -7.08
N ARG A 446 6.74 -14.69 -8.26
CA ARG A 446 8.12 -14.44 -8.73
C ARG A 446 8.82 -13.44 -7.82
N GLN A 447 9.93 -13.86 -7.23
CA GLN A 447 10.87 -12.97 -6.55
C GLN A 447 11.65 -12.14 -7.57
N VAL A 448 11.83 -10.86 -7.29
CA VAL A 448 12.68 -9.94 -8.07
C VAL A 448 13.59 -9.16 -7.15
N GLY A 449 14.79 -8.84 -7.64
CA GLY A 449 15.74 -7.98 -6.92
C GLY A 449 15.60 -6.51 -7.31
N GLU A 450 15.95 -5.60 -6.40
CA GLU A 450 16.07 -4.17 -6.70
C GLU A 450 16.99 -3.94 -7.91
N GLY A 451 16.49 -3.20 -8.91
CA GLY A 451 17.22 -2.91 -10.16
C GLY A 451 17.11 -4.00 -11.23
N GLU A 452 16.47 -5.14 -10.95
CA GLU A 452 16.19 -6.16 -11.96
C GLU A 452 15.25 -5.60 -13.04
N THR A 453 15.54 -5.86 -14.32
CA THR A 453 14.64 -5.47 -15.41
C THR A 453 13.38 -6.33 -15.38
N ILE A 454 12.22 -5.67 -15.18
CA ILE A 454 10.90 -6.32 -15.12
C ILE A 454 10.03 -5.97 -16.34
N GLY A 455 10.54 -5.19 -17.28
CA GLY A 455 9.88 -4.90 -18.53
C GLY A 455 10.46 -3.69 -19.24
N VAL A 456 9.68 -3.11 -20.14
CA VAL A 456 10.07 -1.95 -20.95
C VAL A 456 8.95 -0.93 -21.03
N VAL A 457 9.34 0.33 -21.10
CA VAL A 457 8.40 1.45 -21.31
C VAL A 457 7.65 1.23 -22.62
N SER A 458 6.33 1.19 -22.54
CA SER A 458 5.45 0.88 -23.65
C SER A 458 4.22 1.81 -23.61
N ASN A 459 3.20 1.49 -24.37
CA ASN A 459 2.00 2.29 -24.57
C ASN A 459 0.73 1.41 -24.62
N TYR A 460 0.73 0.36 -23.80
CA TYR A 460 -0.38 -0.58 -23.73
C TYR A 460 -1.47 -0.02 -22.81
N LEU A 461 -2.71 0.00 -23.28
CA LEU A 461 -3.90 0.24 -22.45
C LEU A 461 -5.05 -0.47 -23.15
N ASP A 462 -5.49 -1.60 -22.57
CA ASP A 462 -6.43 -2.59 -23.13
C ASP A 462 -5.96 -3.30 -24.40
N HIS A 463 -5.34 -2.56 -25.32
CA HIS A 463 -4.70 -3.02 -26.54
C HIS A 463 -3.36 -2.29 -26.77
N PRO A 464 -2.51 -2.80 -27.70
CA PRO A 464 -1.31 -2.07 -28.11
C PRO A 464 -1.65 -0.67 -28.66
N ASN A 465 -0.85 0.33 -28.28
CA ASN A 465 -1.08 1.75 -28.63
C ASN A 465 -2.38 2.36 -28.08
N GLY A 466 -2.95 1.81 -26.99
CA GLY A 466 -4.11 2.42 -26.32
C GLY A 466 -3.80 3.71 -25.58
N THR A 467 -2.52 4.03 -25.32
CA THR A 467 -2.10 5.28 -24.67
C THR A 467 -0.80 5.82 -25.28
N THR A 468 -0.24 6.89 -24.71
CA THR A 468 1.08 7.40 -25.08
C THR A 468 2.20 6.52 -24.51
N ARG A 469 3.43 6.65 -25.02
CA ARG A 469 4.56 5.84 -24.50
C ARG A 469 5.13 6.43 -23.21
N HIS A 470 4.87 5.76 -22.10
CA HIS A 470 5.32 6.13 -20.75
C HIS A 470 5.22 4.94 -19.80
N LEU A 471 5.82 5.06 -18.63
CA LEU A 471 5.54 4.20 -17.49
C LEU A 471 4.57 4.94 -16.59
N HIS A 472 3.48 4.30 -16.18
CA HIS A 472 2.64 4.80 -15.10
C HIS A 472 3.00 4.01 -13.84
N PHE A 473 3.31 4.73 -12.76
CA PHE A 473 3.91 4.19 -11.55
C PHE A 473 3.17 4.65 -10.29
N ASP A 474 2.75 3.68 -9.48
CA ASP A 474 1.87 3.91 -8.34
C ASP A 474 2.46 3.35 -7.07
N VAL A 475 2.04 3.89 -5.93
CA VAL A 475 2.39 3.41 -4.60
C VAL A 475 1.11 3.15 -3.80
N GLN A 476 1.04 2.00 -3.15
CA GLN A 476 0.03 1.74 -2.12
C GLN A 476 0.69 1.42 -0.78
N VAL A 477 0.10 1.96 0.29
CA VAL A 477 0.47 1.64 1.67
C VAL A 477 -0.66 0.91 2.38
N PHE A 478 -0.31 -0.01 3.27
CA PHE A 478 -1.31 -0.73 4.06
C PHE A 478 -1.75 0.11 5.28
N THR A 479 -3.06 0.33 5.39
CA THR A 479 -3.70 1.01 6.51
C THR A 479 -4.73 0.10 7.17
N ARG A 480 -5.37 0.55 8.26
CA ARG A 480 -6.47 -0.18 8.89
C ARG A 480 -7.69 -0.39 7.99
N ASP A 481 -7.83 0.38 6.91
CA ASP A 481 -8.90 0.23 5.93
C ASP A 481 -8.44 -0.49 4.65
N GLY A 482 -7.15 -0.89 4.59
CA GLY A 482 -6.55 -1.68 3.51
C GLY A 482 -5.46 -0.93 2.75
N TRP A 483 -5.12 -1.47 1.58
CA TRP A 483 -4.21 -0.85 0.61
C TRP A 483 -4.84 0.40 0.01
N LEU A 484 -4.19 1.55 0.22
CA LEU A 484 -4.64 2.85 -0.27
C LEU A 484 -3.58 3.48 -1.17
N TRP A 485 -4.01 4.08 -2.28
CA TRP A 485 -3.13 4.83 -3.18
C TRP A 485 -2.58 6.08 -2.49
N VAL A 486 -1.28 6.33 -2.64
CA VAL A 486 -0.61 7.54 -2.14
C VAL A 486 0.24 8.17 -3.23
N ASN A 487 0.48 9.48 -3.13
CA ASN A 487 1.19 10.23 -4.16
C ASN A 487 2.68 9.82 -4.20
N PRO A 488 3.17 9.23 -5.31
CA PRO A 488 4.55 8.76 -5.39
C PRO A 488 5.53 9.88 -5.78
N TYR A 489 5.09 11.08 -6.10
CA TYR A 489 5.91 12.16 -6.67
C TYR A 489 7.15 12.49 -5.82
N VAL A 490 7.00 12.68 -4.51
CA VAL A 490 8.13 12.98 -3.61
C VAL A 490 9.06 11.78 -3.45
N THR A 491 8.51 10.57 -3.45
CA THR A 491 9.29 9.32 -3.46
C THR A 491 10.16 9.22 -4.72
N LEU A 492 9.60 9.58 -5.89
CA LEU A 492 10.29 9.60 -7.17
C LEU A 492 11.37 10.69 -7.23
N ILE A 493 11.12 11.90 -6.74
CA ILE A 493 12.13 12.96 -6.64
C ILE A 493 13.32 12.44 -5.82
N SER A 494 13.06 11.97 -4.60
CA SER A 494 14.10 11.44 -3.70
C SER A 494 14.91 10.31 -4.34
N ALA A 495 14.25 9.38 -5.03
CA ALA A 495 14.91 8.29 -5.75
C ALA A 495 15.78 8.79 -6.93
N TYR A 496 15.29 9.77 -7.69
CA TYR A 496 16.03 10.34 -8.81
C TYR A 496 17.24 11.15 -8.35
N GLU A 497 17.13 11.90 -7.27
CA GLU A 497 18.26 12.61 -6.66
C GLU A 497 19.39 11.66 -6.27
N ARG A 498 19.06 10.52 -5.65
CA ARG A 498 20.04 9.47 -5.35
C ARG A 498 20.66 8.90 -6.63
N LEU A 499 19.85 8.64 -7.67
CA LEU A 499 20.32 8.09 -8.94
C LEU A 499 21.32 9.02 -9.64
N ILE A 500 21.04 10.33 -9.68
CA ILE A 500 21.92 11.34 -10.30
C ILE A 500 23.00 11.89 -9.36
N ARG A 501 22.97 11.49 -8.08
CA ARG A 501 23.84 12.00 -6.99
C ARG A 501 23.81 13.52 -6.85
N GLY A 502 22.65 14.13 -7.06
CA GLY A 502 22.46 15.58 -7.04
C GLY A 502 21.04 15.95 -6.63
N ARG A 503 20.94 16.90 -5.69
CA ARG A 503 19.68 17.42 -5.17
C ARG A 503 19.00 18.30 -6.22
N GLY A 504 17.74 18.02 -6.52
CA GLY A 504 16.93 18.82 -7.42
C GLY A 504 16.49 20.13 -6.78
N ARG A 505 16.29 21.16 -7.60
CA ARG A 505 15.81 22.47 -7.16
C ARG A 505 14.30 22.59 -7.38
N GLU A 506 13.57 22.83 -6.30
CA GLU A 506 12.16 23.22 -6.39
C GLU A 506 12.06 24.60 -7.05
N ILE A 507 11.31 24.68 -8.14
CA ILE A 507 10.91 25.95 -8.75
C ILE A 507 9.43 26.12 -8.39
N GLY A 508 9.11 27.15 -7.59
CA GLY A 508 7.79 27.31 -6.96
C GLY A 508 6.56 27.18 -7.89
N PRO A 509 5.34 27.25 -7.34
CA PRO A 509 4.13 26.88 -8.07
C PRO A 509 3.94 27.72 -9.33
N GLU A 510 3.31 27.15 -10.35
CA GLU A 510 2.93 27.94 -11.52
C GLU A 510 1.87 28.99 -11.12
N ILE A 511 2.22 30.27 -11.25
CA ILE A 511 1.27 31.36 -11.05
C ILE A 511 0.38 31.44 -12.29
N ALA A 512 -0.92 31.15 -12.13
CA ALA A 512 -1.89 31.39 -13.18
C ALA A 512 -1.83 32.87 -13.60
N GLY A 513 -1.44 33.12 -14.85
CA GLY A 513 -1.37 34.48 -15.39
C GLY A 513 -2.71 35.20 -15.23
N ALA A 514 -2.67 36.48 -14.86
CA ALA A 514 -3.85 37.33 -14.74
C ALA A 514 -4.75 37.20 -15.98
N PRO A 515 -6.08 37.10 -15.83
CA PRO A 515 -6.97 36.88 -16.96
C PRO A 515 -6.90 38.09 -17.90
N VAL A 516 -6.27 37.90 -19.06
CA VAL A 516 -6.49 38.79 -20.21
C VAL A 516 -7.85 38.41 -20.77
N ALA A 517 -8.81 39.32 -20.65
CA ALA A 517 -10.17 39.14 -21.14
C ALA A 517 -10.17 38.86 -22.65
N HIS A 518 -10.32 37.59 -23.01
CA HIS A 518 -10.70 37.19 -24.36
C HIS A 518 -12.05 36.51 -24.32
N ALA A 519 -12.98 37.08 -25.08
CA ALA A 519 -14.36 36.65 -25.21
C ALA A 519 -14.44 35.20 -25.71
N MET A 520 -15.33 34.43 -25.08
CA MET A 520 -15.60 33.04 -25.40
C MET A 520 -16.29 32.89 -26.77
N PRO A 521 -16.00 31.81 -27.51
CA PRO A 521 -17.01 31.13 -28.32
C PRO A 521 -17.52 29.87 -27.63
N GLU A 522 -18.77 29.56 -27.95
CA GLU A 522 -19.64 28.51 -27.40
C GLU A 522 -19.18 27.06 -27.68
N ASP A 523 -19.49 26.21 -26.70
CA ASP A 523 -19.83 24.78 -26.74
C ASP A 523 -19.23 23.87 -27.82
N VAL A 524 -18.45 22.87 -27.37
CA VAL A 524 -18.67 21.46 -27.75
C VAL A 524 -18.35 20.56 -26.56
N ILE A 525 -19.39 20.01 -25.92
CA ILE A 525 -19.27 18.86 -25.01
C ILE A 525 -19.36 17.60 -25.87
N HIS A 526 -18.25 16.85 -25.98
CA HIS A 526 -18.29 15.44 -26.34
C HIS A 526 -17.91 14.61 -25.10
N PRO A 527 -18.79 13.73 -24.60
CA PRO A 527 -18.42 12.76 -23.59
C PRO A 527 -17.65 11.61 -24.26
N ASP A 528 -16.34 11.53 -24.04
CA ASP A 528 -15.58 10.32 -24.35
C ASP A 528 -15.96 9.25 -23.31
N MET A 529 -16.92 8.41 -23.68
CA MET A 529 -17.26 7.17 -23.01
C MET A 529 -16.40 6.04 -23.57
N GLN A 530 -15.11 5.95 -23.19
CA GLN A 530 -14.35 4.71 -23.33
C GLN A 530 -13.01 4.75 -22.59
N GLU A 531 -13.05 4.76 -21.26
CA GLU A 531 -11.96 4.14 -20.47
C GLU A 531 -12.58 2.99 -19.68
N GLY A 532 -12.37 1.79 -20.23
CA GLY A 532 -12.86 0.55 -19.66
C GLY A 532 -12.05 0.21 -18.41
N GLY A 533 -12.69 0.28 -17.24
CA GLY A 533 -12.24 -0.47 -16.08
C GLY A 533 -12.30 -1.98 -16.37
N GLU A 534 -11.20 -2.53 -16.85
CA GLU A 534 -10.81 -3.93 -16.75
C GLU A 534 -9.31 -3.98 -16.44
N ASN A 535 -8.98 -4.02 -15.15
CA ASN A 535 -7.74 -4.61 -14.66
C ASN A 535 -8.08 -5.53 -13.52
#